data_AF-A0A8H4B6M4-F1
#
_entry.id   AF-A0A8H4B6M4-F1
#
_cell.length_a   1.000
_cell.length_b   1.000
_cell.length_c   1.000
_cell.angle_alpha   90.00
_cell.angle_beta   90.00
_cell.angle_gamma   90.00
#
_symmetry.space_group_name_H-M   'P 1'
#
loop_
_entity.id
_entity.type
_entity.pdbx_description
1 polymer ?
#
loop_
_entity_poly.entity_id
_entity_poly.type
_entity_poly.pdbx_seq_one_letter_code
_entity_poly.pdbx_strand_id
1 'polypeptide(L)'
;DSEICWDVSEKEPILVMKNRIGGDPLTYKKYPDESPSQKNVNNKRERVELVTAAQVKQFVNEVYCASQPKNDEIYLKRTVSTQEIFQVVKTYTTVFGEKTTH
;
A
#
# COMPACT_ATOMS: atom_id res chain seq x y z
N ASP A 1 17.51 -6.40 26.58
CA ASP A 1 17.24 -6.76 25.17
C ASP A 1 16.17 -5.82 24.63
N SER A 2 16.54 -4.95 23.69
CA SER A 2 15.69 -3.87 23.18
C SER A 2 15.39 -4.06 21.69
N GLU A 3 14.26 -3.54 21.22
CA GLU A 3 13.74 -3.74 19.86
C GLU A 3 13.06 -2.44 19.37
N ILE A 4 13.12 -2.20 18.06
CA ILE A 4 12.49 -1.03 17.43
C ILE A 4 11.01 -1.34 17.19
N CYS A 5 10.14 -0.45 17.67
CA CYS A 5 8.70 -0.53 17.53
C CYS A 5 8.11 0.88 17.28
N TRP A 6 6.78 0.96 17.15
CA TRP A 6 6.04 2.22 17.02
C TRP A 6 4.77 2.19 17.89
N ASP A 7 4.28 3.36 18.30
CA ASP A 7 3.06 3.47 19.10
C ASP A 7 1.92 4.18 18.34
N VAL A 8 2.15 5.44 17.97
CA VAL A 8 1.21 6.33 17.29
C VAL A 8 1.40 6.28 15.78
N SER A 9 2.66 6.32 15.31
CA SER A 9 2.99 6.44 13.89
C SER A 9 4.14 5.50 13.49
N GLU A 10 3.93 4.70 12.45
CA GLU A 10 4.97 3.84 11.84
C GLU A 10 6.16 4.64 11.29
N LYS A 11 6.03 5.95 11.09
CA LYS A 11 7.09 6.83 10.58
C LYS A 11 7.98 7.39 11.69
N GLU A 12 7.61 7.20 12.95
CA GLU A 12 8.32 7.72 14.12
C GLU A 12 8.76 6.54 15.01
N PRO A 13 9.83 5.82 14.63
CA PRO A 13 10.25 4.63 15.35
C PRO A 13 10.82 4.97 16.73
N ILE A 14 10.46 4.15 17.72
CA ILE A 14 10.95 4.26 19.10
C ILE A 14 11.66 2.97 19.52
N LEU A 15 12.69 3.09 20.36
CA LEU A 15 13.44 1.94 20.89
C LEU A 15 12.90 1.58 22.27
N VAL A 16 12.39 0.36 22.42
CA VAL A 16 11.75 -0.09 23.67
C VAL A 16 12.29 -1.46 24.09
N MET A 17 12.30 -1.75 25.39
CA MET A 17 12.66 -3.08 25.88
C MET A 17 11.63 -4.12 25.46
N LYS A 18 12.09 -5.30 25.02
CA LYS A 18 11.21 -6.39 24.55
C LYS A 18 10.13 -6.78 25.56
N ASN A 19 10.49 -6.82 26.84
CA ASN A 19 9.55 -7.14 27.93
C ASN A 19 8.40 -6.11 28.02
N ARG A 20 8.69 -4.84 27.73
CA ARG A 20 7.69 -3.77 27.76
C ARG A 20 6.80 -3.81 26.50
N ILE A 21 7.37 -4.14 25.35
CA ILE A 21 6.60 -4.35 24.11
C ILE A 21 5.65 -5.55 24.26
N GLY A 22 6.12 -6.67 24.83
CA GLY A 22 5.29 -7.85 25.08
C GLY A 22 4.26 -7.66 26.19
N GLY A 23 4.53 -6.78 27.16
CA GLY A 23 3.62 -6.46 28.25
C GLY A 23 2.48 -5.52 27.85
N ASP A 24 2.66 -4.70 26.82
CA ASP A 24 1.64 -3.79 26.30
C ASP A 24 1.63 -3.76 24.75
N PRO A 25 1.05 -4.79 24.12
CA PRO A 25 1.00 -4.91 22.66
C PRO A 25 -0.03 -3.97 22.01
N LEU A 26 -0.88 -3.30 22.79
CA LEU A 26 -1.83 -2.31 22.26
C LEU A 26 -1.12 -0.98 22.00
N THR A 27 -0.26 -0.58 22.93
CA THR A 27 0.55 0.63 22.83
C THR A 27 1.74 0.43 21.91
N TYR A 28 2.46 -0.69 21.99
CA TYR A 28 3.69 -0.91 21.22
C TYR A 28 3.51 -1.95 20.12
N LYS A 29 3.58 -1.51 18.87
CA LYS A 29 3.43 -2.35 17.68
C LYS A 29 4.79 -2.57 17.03
N LYS A 30 5.05 -3.83 16.66
CA LYS A 30 6.32 -4.25 16.04
C LYS A 30 6.28 -4.07 14.53
N TYR A 31 7.44 -3.79 13.95
CA TYR A 31 7.59 -3.87 12.50
C TYR A 31 7.60 -5.34 12.05
N PRO A 32 7.07 -5.65 10.86
CA PRO A 32 7.19 -6.99 10.31
C PRO A 32 8.67 -7.33 10.06
N ASP A 33 9.15 -8.44 10.61
CA ASP A 33 10.47 -8.95 10.25
C ASP A 33 10.48 -9.35 8.77
N GLU A 34 11.52 -8.96 8.02
CA GLU A 34 11.69 -9.32 6.59
C GLU A 34 11.93 -10.82 6.35
N SER A 35 11.76 -11.69 7.36
CA SER A 35 11.87 -13.13 7.15
C SER A 35 10.71 -13.66 6.30
N PRO A 36 10.98 -14.27 5.13
CA PRO A 36 9.95 -14.93 4.36
C PRO A 36 9.69 -16.31 4.96
N SER A 37 8.93 -16.38 6.05
CA SER A 37 8.49 -17.68 6.57
C SER A 37 7.15 -17.62 7.29
N GLN A 38 6.12 -17.98 6.51
CA GLN A 38 5.04 -18.90 6.86
C GLN A 38 4.27 -18.70 8.18
N LYS A 39 3.06 -18.15 7.97
CA LYS A 39 1.75 -18.65 8.45
C LYS A 39 1.22 -18.24 9.83
N ASN A 40 -0.05 -17.82 9.75
CA ASN A 40 -1.14 -17.90 10.73
C ASN A 40 -1.38 -16.67 11.63
N VAL A 41 -1.95 -15.60 11.08
CA VAL A 41 -2.95 -14.82 11.83
C VAL A 41 -4.12 -14.45 10.93
N ASN A 42 -5.28 -14.77 11.49
CA ASN A 42 -6.65 -14.65 11.03
C ASN A 42 -7.05 -13.22 10.63
N ASN A 43 -6.49 -12.71 9.53
CA ASN A 43 -6.97 -11.47 8.93
C ASN A 43 -8.27 -11.76 8.18
N LYS A 44 -9.41 -11.53 8.85
CA LYS A 44 -10.65 -11.08 8.20
C LYS A 44 -10.37 -9.72 7.55
N ARG A 45 -9.53 -9.71 6.52
CA ARG A 45 -9.68 -8.76 5.43
C ARG A 45 -10.86 -9.32 4.66
N GLU A 46 -11.88 -8.51 4.50
CA GLU A 46 -12.98 -8.77 3.57
C GLU A 46 -12.32 -8.93 2.20
N ARG A 47 -11.93 -10.17 1.90
CA ARG A 47 -11.50 -10.56 0.57
C ARG A 47 -12.78 -10.43 -0.21
N VAL A 48 -12.83 -9.47 -1.13
CA VAL A 48 -13.74 -9.55 -2.25
C VAL A 48 -13.49 -10.93 -2.85
N GLU A 49 -14.35 -11.88 -2.51
CA GLU A 49 -14.26 -13.24 -2.98
C GLU A 49 -14.41 -13.15 -4.49
N LEU A 50 -13.31 -13.33 -5.21
CA LEU A 50 -13.42 -13.77 -6.59
C LEU A 50 -13.95 -15.20 -6.49
N VAL A 51 -15.29 -15.30 -6.46
CA VAL A 51 -16.10 -16.44 -5.99
C VAL A 51 -15.81 -17.74 -6.75
N THR A 52 -15.04 -17.72 -7.84
CA THR A 52 -14.68 -18.93 -8.58
C THR A 52 -13.19 -18.99 -8.94
N ALA A 53 -12.63 -20.20 -8.95
CA ALA A 53 -11.27 -20.45 -9.43
C ALA A 53 -11.03 -19.92 -10.86
N ALA A 54 -12.09 -19.83 -11.68
CA ALA A 54 -12.06 -19.23 -13.00
C ALA A 54 -11.77 -17.72 -12.95
N GLN A 55 -12.39 -16.98 -12.04
CA GLN A 55 -12.14 -15.53 -11.86
C GLN A 55 -10.74 -15.26 -11.31
N VAL A 56 -10.27 -16.08 -10.35
CA VAL A 56 -8.89 -15.98 -9.86
C VAL A 56 -7.88 -16.25 -10.97
N LYS A 57 -8.13 -17.29 -11.79
CA LYS A 57 -7.29 -17.61 -12.95
C LYS A 57 -7.30 -16.49 -13.99
N GLN A 58 -8.46 -15.91 -14.28
CA GLN A 58 -8.57 -14.77 -15.19
C GLN A 58 -7.80 -13.56 -14.66
N PHE A 59 -7.99 -13.19 -13.39
CA PHE A 59 -7.30 -12.06 -12.77
C PHE A 59 -5.78 -12.26 -12.78
N VAL A 60 -5.28 -13.42 -12.35
CA VAL A 60 -3.84 -13.72 -12.34
C VAL A 60 -3.28 -13.67 -13.76
N ASN A 61 -4.00 -14.23 -14.74
CA ASN A 61 -3.58 -14.18 -16.14
C ASN A 61 -3.61 -12.77 -16.72
N GLU A 62 -4.54 -11.90 -16.33
CA GLU A 62 -4.61 -10.51 -16.82
C GLU A 62 -3.53 -9.61 -16.19
N VAL A 63 -3.26 -9.78 -14.88
CA VAL A 63 -2.29 -8.98 -14.14
C VAL A 63 -0.85 -9.42 -14.41
N TYR A 64 -0.61 -10.73 -14.50
CA TYR A 64 0.72 -11.31 -14.68
C TYR A 64 0.95 -11.84 -16.10
N CYS A 65 0.13 -11.43 -17.08
CA CYS A 65 0.44 -11.69 -18.47
C CYS A 65 1.74 -10.95 -18.82
N ALA A 66 2.81 -11.69 -19.07
CA ALA A 66 4.10 -11.12 -19.50
C ALA A 66 3.96 -10.29 -20.79
N SER A 67 2.94 -10.59 -21.57
CA SER A 67 2.49 -9.83 -22.74
C SER A 67 1.09 -9.31 -22.45
N GLN A 68 0.95 -8.22 -21.70
CA GLN A 68 -0.31 -7.48 -21.61
C GLN A 68 -0.41 -6.63 -22.88
N PRO A 69 -1.14 -7.03 -23.94
CA PRO A 69 -1.00 -6.43 -25.28
C PRO A 69 -1.65 -5.03 -25.38
N LYS A 70 -1.99 -4.38 -24.27
CA LYS A 70 -2.73 -3.12 -24.21
C LYS A 70 -2.29 -2.14 -23.12
N ASN A 71 -1.20 -2.41 -22.40
CA ASN A 71 -0.68 -1.51 -21.35
C ASN A 71 0.71 -0.95 -21.64
N ASP A 72 1.23 -1.15 -22.85
CA ASP A 72 2.51 -0.56 -23.28
C ASP A 72 2.53 0.95 -23.08
N GLU A 73 1.37 1.62 -23.23
CA GLU A 73 1.22 3.06 -23.02
C GLU A 73 1.47 3.53 -21.58
N ILE A 74 1.19 2.69 -20.58
CA ILE A 74 1.35 3.04 -19.16
C ILE A 74 2.83 2.96 -18.75
N TYR A 75 3.58 2.04 -19.36
CA TYR A 75 5.01 1.84 -19.10
C TYR A 75 5.91 2.59 -20.08
N LEU A 76 5.33 3.30 -21.06
CA LEU A 76 6.06 4.10 -22.03
C LEU A 76 6.70 5.30 -21.35
N LYS A 77 8.03 5.31 -21.32
CA LYS A 77 8.81 6.49 -20.91
C LYS A 77 8.56 7.61 -21.93
N ARG A 78 7.92 8.70 -21.48
CA ARG A 78 7.67 9.90 -22.29
C ARG A 78 8.28 11.12 -21.64
N THR A 79 8.73 12.06 -22.46
CA THR A 79 9.09 13.40 -22.01
C THR A 79 7.80 14.20 -21.89
N VAL A 80 7.50 14.70 -20.69
CA VAL A 80 6.31 15.49 -20.42
C VAL A 80 6.70 16.82 -19.79
N SER A 81 5.91 17.85 -20.07
CA SER A 81 6.07 19.17 -19.47
C SER A 81 5.43 19.22 -18.08
N THR A 82 5.92 20.14 -17.23
CA THR A 82 5.34 20.38 -15.90
C THR A 82 3.86 20.77 -15.98
N GLN A 83 3.44 21.45 -17.06
CA GLN A 83 2.06 21.84 -17.30
C GLN A 83 1.13 20.63 -17.50
N GLU A 84 1.57 19.62 -18.26
CA GLU A 84 0.81 18.38 -18.46
C GLU A 84 0.65 17.60 -17.17
N ILE A 85 1.72 17.50 -16.37
CA ILE A 85 1.68 16.87 -15.03
C ILE A 85 0.66 17.59 -14.16
N PHE A 86 0.71 18.93 -14.11
CA PHE A 86 -0.20 19.73 -13.31
C PHE A 86 -1.66 19.53 -13.72
N GLN A 87 -1.95 19.49 -15.03
CA GLN A 87 -3.31 19.33 -15.52
C GLN A 87 -3.91 17.97 -15.14
N VAL A 88 -3.10 16.90 -15.19
CA VAL A 88 -3.51 15.56 -14.74
C VAL A 88 -3.73 15.55 -13.23
N VAL A 89 -2.80 16.10 -12.45
CA VAL A 89 -2.96 16.15 -10.98
C VAL A 89 -4.19 16.97 -10.59
N LYS A 90 -4.48 18.06 -11.31
CA LYS A 90 -5.65 18.91 -11.10
C LYS A 90 -6.97 18.15 -11.18
N THR A 91 -7.11 17.17 -12.08
CA THR A 91 -8.38 16.40 -12.21
C THR A 91 -8.63 15.46 -11.04
N TYR A 92 -7.59 15.11 -10.26
CA TYR A 92 -7.68 14.17 -9.14
C TYR A 92 -7.44 14.82 -7.77
N THR A 93 -7.24 16.14 -7.71
CA THR A 93 -7.02 16.86 -6.46
C THR A 93 -8.14 17.87 -6.20
N THR A 94 -8.67 17.83 -4.98
CA THR A 94 -9.68 18.79 -4.48
C THR A 94 -9.05 20.10 -4.00
N VAL A 95 -7.72 20.15 -3.88
CA VAL A 95 -6.95 21.30 -3.38
C VAL A 95 -7.21 22.59 -4.19
N PHE A 96 -7.60 22.46 -5.46
CA PHE A 96 -7.89 23.60 -6.33
C PHE A 96 -9.40 23.83 -6.56
N GLY A 97 -10.27 23.03 -5.95
CA GLY A 97 -11.72 23.11 -6.08
C GLY A 97 -12.35 24.26 -5.28
N GLU A 98 -11.70 24.69 -4.19
CA GLU A 98 -12.17 25.79 -3.35
C GLU A 98 -11.53 27.12 -3.75
N LYS A 99 -11.77 27.55 -5.00
CA LYS A 99 -11.75 28.98 -5.31
C LYS A 99 -13.20 29.46 -5.39
N THR A 100 -13.88 29.45 -4.25
CA THR A 100 -15.07 30.28 -4.08
C THR A 100 -14.64 31.74 -4.08
N THR A 101 -15.16 32.44 -5.08
CA THR A 101 -15.22 33.89 -5.26
C THR A 101 -15.30 34.66 -3.94
N HIS A 102 -14.38 35.61 -3.75
CA HIS A 102 -14.66 36.86 -3.06
C HIS A 102 -13.70 37.96 -3.52
#